data_AF-A0A1B8CMS3-F1
#
_entry.id   AF-A0A1B8CMS3-F1
#
_cell.length_a   1.000
_cell.length_b   1.000
_cell.length_c   1.000
_cell.angle_alpha   90.00
_cell.angle_beta   90.00
_cell.angle_gamma   90.00
#
_symmetry.space_group_name_H-M   'P 1'
#
loop_
_entity.id
_entity.type
_entity.pdbx_description
1 polymer ?
#
loop_
_entity_poly.entity_id
_entity_poly.type
_entity_poly.pdbx_seq_one_letter_code
_entity_poly.pdbx_strand_id
1 'polypeptide(L)'
;MASANLPLRLRSNIRDLVTSPTSAVAIRTASLGKTIGYPISLDPEWPILWTALQPYYDDPATFIPGIARVLVSWCDVFTAWLEAEENEDGVERLLEEMRPVVKVVVEILTTGTRPSTAWLADKQLFVIGLPKAALPPAGTIHAGLSSDFLSLFTPAPSSSTHAPVSTIASEDPEWADVSIEPQIRTPAALPRQSIAAQESVSDRLPDLALIPRPEELLRRPPYWLLVRQDTDNRVVVQGSHAPSLECMEAYLKRWCRGNPHRVDRVGSLQFPFF
;
A
#
# COMPACT_ATOMS: atom_id res chain seq x y z
N MET A 1 2.59 -32.38 -19.94
CA MET A 1 2.35 -31.09 -19.26
C MET A 1 2.64 -30.00 -20.27
N ALA A 2 1.62 -29.27 -20.72
CA ALA A 2 1.76 -28.30 -21.80
C ALA A 2 2.65 -27.14 -21.34
N SER A 3 3.86 -27.01 -21.90
CA SER A 3 4.64 -25.80 -21.73
C SER A 3 3.85 -24.66 -22.37
N ALA A 4 3.30 -23.76 -21.55
CA ALA A 4 2.71 -22.54 -22.05
C ALA A 4 3.82 -21.74 -22.76
N ASN A 5 3.85 -21.83 -24.09
CA ASN A 5 4.94 -21.31 -24.92
C ASN A 5 4.87 -19.78 -24.97
N LEU A 6 5.64 -19.11 -24.11
CA LEU A 6 5.89 -17.68 -24.24
C LEU A 6 6.42 -17.36 -25.65
N PRO A 7 5.93 -16.27 -26.29
CA PRO A 7 6.46 -15.82 -27.57
C PRO A 7 7.98 -15.67 -27.53
N LEU A 8 8.67 -16.01 -28.63
CA LEU A 8 10.14 -16.00 -28.72
C LEU A 8 10.75 -14.68 -28.26
N ARG A 9 10.14 -13.55 -28.66
CA ARG A 9 10.58 -12.21 -28.28
C ARG A 9 10.51 -11.98 -26.77
N LEU A 10 9.45 -12.46 -26.10
CA LEU A 10 9.36 -12.37 -24.65
C LEU A 10 10.45 -13.20 -23.97
N ARG A 11 10.71 -14.41 -24.46
CA ARG A 11 11.79 -15.25 -23.92
C ARG A 11 13.17 -14.61 -24.07
N SER A 12 13.45 -13.97 -25.20
CA SER A 12 14.69 -13.19 -25.37
C SER A 12 14.75 -12.03 -24.39
N ASN A 13 13.66 -11.25 -24.27
CA ASN A 13 13.62 -10.12 -23.34
C ASN A 13 13.78 -10.56 -21.87
N ILE A 14 13.19 -11.69 -21.46
CA ILE A 14 13.37 -12.25 -20.10
C ILE A 14 14.84 -12.59 -19.89
N ARG A 15 15.46 -13.28 -20.86
CA ARG A 15 16.89 -13.60 -20.80
C ARG A 15 17.74 -12.35 -20.66
N ASP A 16 17.50 -11.35 -21.51
CA ASP A 16 18.38 -10.20 -21.66
C ASP A 16 18.18 -9.15 -20.55
N LEU A 17 16.93 -8.95 -20.10
CA LEU A 17 16.55 -7.88 -19.16
C LEU A 17 16.35 -8.35 -17.73
N VAL A 18 16.16 -9.65 -17.48
CA VAL A 18 15.86 -10.20 -16.15
C VAL A 18 16.91 -11.19 -15.67
N THR A 19 17.21 -12.23 -16.46
CA THR A 19 18.05 -13.35 -15.98
C THR A 19 19.52 -13.21 -16.32
N SER A 20 19.88 -12.40 -17.32
CA SER A 20 21.28 -12.16 -17.68
C SER A 20 22.02 -11.61 -16.45
N PRO A 21 23.22 -12.11 -16.13
CA PRO A 21 23.99 -11.62 -14.99
C PRO A 21 24.39 -10.14 -15.12
N THR A 22 24.34 -9.59 -16.34
CA THR A 22 24.60 -8.18 -16.62
C THR A 22 23.33 -7.33 -16.68
N SER A 23 22.15 -7.93 -16.53
CA SER A 23 20.89 -7.20 -16.51
C SER A 23 20.77 -6.35 -15.25
N ALA A 24 20.05 -5.22 -15.35
CA ALA A 24 19.81 -4.35 -14.20
C ALA A 24 19.11 -5.10 -13.06
N VAL A 25 18.17 -5.99 -13.37
CA VAL A 25 17.48 -6.82 -12.37
C VAL A 25 18.47 -7.72 -11.65
N ALA A 26 19.26 -8.54 -12.37
CA ALA A 26 20.21 -9.44 -11.73
C ALA A 26 21.25 -8.71 -10.88
N ILE A 27 21.76 -7.57 -11.35
CA ILE A 27 22.71 -6.75 -10.60
C ILE A 27 22.10 -6.23 -9.30
N ARG A 28 20.88 -5.68 -9.35
CA ARG A 28 20.19 -5.13 -8.17
C ARG A 28 19.78 -6.21 -7.19
N THR A 29 19.26 -7.32 -7.67
CA THR A 29 18.93 -8.49 -6.85
C THR A 29 20.19 -9.04 -6.17
N ALA A 30 21.32 -9.16 -6.87
CA ALA A 30 22.56 -9.61 -6.27
C ALA A 30 23.11 -8.61 -5.23
N SER A 31 22.96 -7.30 -5.48
CA SER A 31 23.35 -6.25 -4.53
C SER A 31 22.51 -6.31 -3.26
N LEU A 32 21.19 -6.34 -3.39
CA LEU A 32 20.27 -6.44 -2.26
C LEU A 32 20.51 -7.71 -1.45
N GLY A 33 20.78 -8.85 -2.11
CA GLY A 33 21.13 -10.09 -1.41
C GLY A 33 22.42 -9.98 -0.59
N LYS A 34 23.40 -9.17 -1.05
CA LYS A 34 24.61 -8.87 -0.25
C LYS A 34 24.28 -7.96 0.93
N THR A 35 23.41 -6.97 0.76
CA THR A 35 22.97 -6.07 1.84
C THR A 35 22.24 -6.85 2.94
N ILE A 36 21.35 -7.78 2.57
CA ILE A 36 20.59 -8.60 3.53
C ILE A 36 21.45 -9.73 4.12
N GLY A 37 22.47 -10.21 3.39
CA GLY A 37 23.27 -11.37 3.77
C GLY A 37 22.68 -12.72 3.34
N TYR A 38 21.56 -12.72 2.61
CA TYR A 38 20.91 -13.91 2.06
C TYR A 38 20.68 -13.79 0.55
N PRO A 39 20.79 -14.89 -0.21
CA PRO A 39 20.47 -14.87 -1.63
C PRO A 39 18.97 -14.60 -1.84
N ILE A 40 18.66 -13.85 -2.89
CA ILE A 40 17.27 -13.60 -3.30
C ILE A 40 16.87 -14.58 -4.40
N SER A 41 15.75 -15.25 -4.19
CA SER A 41 15.11 -16.12 -5.17
C SER A 41 13.92 -15.39 -5.78
N LEU A 42 14.04 -15.06 -7.07
CA LEU A 42 13.02 -14.41 -7.87
C LEU A 42 12.72 -15.30 -9.09
N ASP A 43 11.53 -15.90 -9.11
CA ASP A 43 11.09 -16.76 -10.21
C ASP A 43 9.65 -16.40 -10.63
N PRO A 44 9.47 -15.37 -11.48
CA PRO A 44 8.15 -14.96 -11.92
C PRO A 44 7.54 -16.01 -12.86
N GLU A 45 6.26 -16.35 -12.63
CA GLU A 45 5.50 -17.26 -13.49
C GLU A 45 5.10 -16.58 -14.82
N TRP A 46 6.09 -16.36 -15.68
CA TRP A 46 5.97 -15.59 -16.91
C TRP A 46 4.80 -16.00 -17.81
N PRO A 47 4.48 -17.30 -18.02
CA PRO A 47 3.35 -17.66 -18.85
C PRO A 47 2.00 -17.24 -18.26
N ILE A 48 1.85 -17.30 -16.94
CA ILE A 48 0.64 -16.88 -16.22
C ILE A 48 0.52 -15.35 -16.28
N LEU A 49 1.62 -14.65 -15.97
CA LEU A 49 1.68 -13.19 -16.05
C LEU A 49 1.33 -12.70 -17.45
N TRP A 50 1.92 -13.29 -18.49
CA TRP A 50 1.64 -12.93 -19.87
C TRP A 50 0.18 -13.16 -20.24
N THR A 51 -0.35 -14.35 -19.94
CA THR A 51 -1.74 -14.69 -20.28
C THR A 51 -2.75 -13.75 -19.63
N ALA A 52 -2.51 -13.35 -18.38
CA ALA A 52 -3.43 -12.51 -17.63
C ALA A 52 -3.27 -11.01 -17.90
N LEU A 53 -2.05 -10.54 -18.16
CA LEU A 53 -1.76 -9.11 -18.24
C LEU A 53 -1.60 -8.58 -19.67
N GLN A 54 -1.31 -9.43 -20.67
CA GLN A 54 -1.16 -9.01 -22.06
C GLN A 54 -2.28 -8.06 -22.56
N PRO A 55 -3.58 -8.27 -22.25
CA PRO A 55 -4.65 -7.40 -22.74
C PRO A 55 -4.57 -5.95 -22.24
N TYR A 56 -3.80 -5.69 -21.18
CA TYR A 56 -3.68 -4.38 -20.53
C TYR A 56 -2.43 -3.60 -20.99
N TYR A 57 -1.63 -4.17 -21.90
CA TYR A 57 -0.45 -3.52 -22.47
C TYR A 57 -0.70 -3.21 -23.94
N ASP A 58 -0.68 -1.92 -24.29
CA ASP A 58 -0.88 -1.46 -25.67
C ASP A 58 0.20 -2.02 -26.63
N ASP A 59 1.45 -2.08 -26.14
CA ASP A 59 2.57 -2.67 -26.85
C ASP A 59 3.15 -3.89 -26.10
N PRO A 60 2.99 -5.11 -26.64
CA PRO A 60 3.64 -6.33 -26.16
C PRO A 60 5.15 -6.21 -25.88
N ALA A 61 5.86 -5.37 -26.64
CA ALA A 61 7.30 -5.20 -26.46
C ALA A 61 7.65 -4.49 -25.14
N THR A 62 6.70 -3.76 -24.54
CA THR A 62 6.87 -3.05 -23.27
C THR A 62 6.60 -3.93 -22.04
N PHE A 63 6.01 -5.12 -22.22
CA PHE A 63 5.62 -6.01 -21.12
C PHE A 63 6.79 -6.38 -20.21
N ILE A 64 7.81 -7.05 -20.77
CA ILE A 64 8.99 -7.48 -20.01
C ILE A 64 9.82 -6.28 -19.51
N PRO A 65 10.13 -5.25 -20.33
CA PRO A 65 10.81 -4.05 -19.83
C PRO A 65 10.07 -3.34 -18.69
N GLY A 66 8.74 -3.32 -18.71
CA GLY A 66 7.91 -2.75 -17.66
C GLY A 66 8.05 -3.53 -16.35
N ILE A 67 7.93 -4.86 -16.39
CA ILE A 67 8.09 -5.70 -15.20
C ILE A 67 9.54 -5.62 -14.67
N ALA A 68 10.55 -5.62 -15.55
CA ALA A 68 11.94 -5.44 -15.15
C ALA A 68 12.16 -4.11 -14.41
N ARG A 69 11.49 -3.03 -14.84
CA ARG A 69 11.52 -1.73 -14.14
C ARG A 69 10.90 -1.80 -12.74
N VAL A 70 9.80 -2.52 -12.58
CA VAL A 70 9.18 -2.74 -11.26
C VAL A 70 10.15 -3.50 -10.35
N LEU A 71 10.77 -4.57 -10.83
CA LEU A 71 11.72 -5.38 -10.07
C LEU A 71 12.96 -4.59 -9.64
N VAL A 72 13.52 -3.77 -10.55
CA VAL A 72 14.64 -2.87 -10.23
C VAL A 72 14.21 -1.86 -9.16
N SER A 73 13.07 -1.19 -9.35
CA SER A 73 12.57 -0.22 -8.38
C SER A 73 12.30 -0.85 -7.02
N TRP A 74 11.80 -2.09 -6.98
CA TRP A 74 11.58 -2.82 -5.74
C TRP A 74 12.90 -3.09 -5.00
N CYS A 75 13.94 -3.53 -5.73
CA CYS A 75 15.26 -3.75 -5.13
C CYS A 75 15.87 -2.45 -4.60
N ASP A 76 15.77 -1.36 -5.38
CA ASP A 76 16.31 -0.04 -4.99
C ASP A 76 15.60 0.48 -3.73
N VAL A 77 14.26 0.41 -3.70
CA VAL A 77 13.46 0.82 -2.53
C VAL A 77 13.77 -0.03 -1.32
N PHE A 78 13.86 -1.36 -1.47
CA PHE A 78 14.14 -2.25 -0.34
C PHE A 78 15.55 -2.01 0.21
N THR A 79 16.54 -1.81 -0.67
CA THR A 79 17.90 -1.45 -0.25
C THR A 79 17.89 -0.14 0.56
N ALA A 80 17.22 0.89 0.05
CA ALA A 80 17.11 2.17 0.75
C ALA A 80 16.37 2.05 2.09
N TRP A 81 15.35 1.19 2.17
CA TRP A 81 14.63 0.94 3.42
C TRP A 81 15.52 0.24 4.46
N LEU A 82 16.32 -0.76 4.04
CA LEU A 82 17.28 -1.46 4.90
C LEU A 82 18.41 -0.57 5.43
N GLU A 83 18.84 0.41 4.62
CA GLU A 83 19.95 1.31 4.95
C GLU A 83 19.51 2.55 5.76
N ALA A 84 18.20 2.80 5.87
CA ALA A 84 17.68 3.94 6.59
C ALA A 84 17.61 3.67 8.09
N GLU A 85 18.34 4.46 8.88
CA GLU A 85 18.43 4.35 10.35
C GLU A 85 17.05 4.37 11.03
N GLU A 86 16.09 5.11 10.48
CA GLU A 86 14.72 5.18 11.00
C GLU A 86 13.94 3.86 10.94
N ASN A 87 14.42 2.88 10.16
CA ASN A 87 13.77 1.57 10.00
C ASN A 87 14.47 0.46 10.79
N GLU A 88 15.49 0.74 11.62
CA GLU A 88 16.31 -0.26 12.32
C GLU A 88 15.46 -1.33 13.02
N ASP A 89 14.45 -0.94 13.81
CA ASP A 89 13.52 -1.86 14.49
C ASP A 89 12.78 -2.79 13.52
N GLY A 90 12.35 -2.25 12.37
CA GLY A 90 11.66 -3.01 11.33
C GLY A 90 12.60 -3.99 10.63
N VAL A 91 13.85 -3.58 10.41
CA VAL A 91 14.89 -4.40 9.79
C VAL A 91 15.26 -5.57 10.69
N GLU A 92 15.46 -5.33 12.00
CA GLU A 92 15.73 -6.39 12.98
C GLU A 92 14.61 -7.44 12.98
N ARG A 93 13.35 -7.00 13.09
CA ARG A 93 12.20 -7.90 13.05
C ARG A 93 12.12 -8.70 11.75
N LEU A 94 12.37 -8.07 10.61
CA LEU A 94 12.40 -8.77 9.33
C LEU A 94 13.51 -9.84 9.31
N LEU A 95 14.71 -9.52 9.81
CA LEU A 95 15.83 -10.46 9.89
C LEU A 95 15.53 -11.66 10.80
N GLU A 96 14.78 -11.46 11.89
CA GLU A 96 14.30 -12.55 12.75
C GLU A 96 13.27 -13.45 12.05
N GLU A 97 12.37 -12.87 11.24
CA GLU A 97 11.33 -13.60 10.51
C GLU A 97 11.84 -14.25 9.20
N MET A 98 13.01 -13.84 8.70
CA MET A 98 13.53 -14.30 7.41
C MET A 98 14.18 -15.69 7.46
N ARG A 99 14.11 -16.40 6.33
CA ARG A 99 14.85 -17.65 6.09
C ARG A 99 16.21 -17.37 5.43
N PRO A 100 17.11 -18.37 5.38
CA PRO A 100 18.40 -18.28 4.68
C PRO A 100 18.34 -18.04 3.16
N VAL A 101 17.16 -17.76 2.62
CA VAL A 101 16.88 -17.36 1.24
C VAL A 101 15.68 -16.42 1.26
N VAL A 102 15.83 -15.23 0.68
CA VAL A 102 14.74 -14.27 0.54
C VAL A 102 13.92 -14.64 -0.70
N LYS A 103 12.71 -15.15 -0.49
CA LYS A 103 11.81 -15.52 -1.60
C LYS A 103 10.96 -14.32 -2.01
N VAL A 104 10.91 -14.07 -3.31
CA VAL A 104 10.09 -13.01 -3.92
C VAL A 104 9.21 -13.64 -4.99
N VAL A 105 7.90 -13.49 -4.83
CA VAL A 105 6.88 -13.98 -5.77
C VAL A 105 6.24 -12.79 -6.47
N VAL A 106 6.00 -12.91 -7.77
CA VAL A 106 5.28 -11.90 -8.56
C VAL A 106 3.87 -12.39 -8.81
N GLU A 107 2.88 -11.62 -8.34
CA GLU A 107 1.46 -11.95 -8.45
C GLU A 107 0.70 -10.88 -9.22
N ILE A 108 -0.51 -11.22 -9.67
CA ILE A 108 -1.42 -10.29 -10.34
C ILE A 108 -2.40 -9.75 -9.30
N LEU A 109 -2.47 -8.43 -9.18
CA LEU A 109 -3.42 -7.79 -8.29
C LEU A 109 -4.86 -7.97 -8.76
N THR A 110 -5.75 -8.21 -7.81
CA THR A 110 -7.20 -8.22 -8.03
C THR A 110 -7.77 -6.79 -8.08
N THR A 111 -7.12 -5.87 -7.37
CA THR A 111 -7.53 -4.45 -7.24
C THR A 111 -6.31 -3.53 -7.25
N GLY A 112 -6.50 -2.28 -7.67
CA GLY A 112 -5.46 -1.25 -7.67
C GLY A 112 -4.86 -0.99 -9.05
N THR A 113 -4.21 0.17 -9.17
CA THR A 113 -3.71 0.71 -10.44
C THR A 113 -2.19 0.85 -10.49
N ARG A 114 -1.49 0.51 -9.40
CA ARG A 114 -0.03 0.55 -9.30
C ARG A 114 0.52 -0.80 -8.87
N PRO A 115 1.80 -1.08 -9.16
CA PRO A 115 2.51 -2.15 -8.48
C PRO A 115 2.53 -1.94 -6.98
N SER A 116 2.50 -3.02 -6.22
CA SER A 116 2.59 -2.98 -4.76
C SER A 116 3.49 -4.06 -4.21
N THR A 117 3.88 -3.95 -2.94
CA THR A 117 4.59 -5.03 -2.25
C THR A 117 3.99 -5.36 -0.88
N ALA A 118 4.09 -6.62 -0.48
CA ALA A 118 3.63 -7.12 0.80
C ALA A 118 4.61 -8.17 1.35
N TRP A 119 4.70 -8.26 2.68
CA TRP A 119 5.38 -9.34 3.38
C TRP A 119 4.34 -10.34 3.89
N LEU A 120 4.48 -11.61 3.52
CA LEU A 120 3.62 -12.67 4.02
C LEU A 120 4.35 -13.43 5.12
N ALA A 121 4.16 -13.01 6.38
CA ALA A 121 4.84 -13.59 7.55
C ALA A 121 4.68 -15.11 7.64
N ASP A 122 3.48 -15.65 7.40
CA ASP A 122 3.21 -17.11 7.44
C ASP A 122 4.06 -17.92 6.45
N LYS A 123 4.37 -17.32 5.30
CA LYS A 123 5.12 -17.95 4.21
C LYS A 123 6.57 -17.47 4.15
N GLN A 124 6.92 -16.47 4.93
CA GLN A 124 8.23 -15.80 4.98
C GLN A 124 8.73 -15.43 3.57
N LEU A 125 7.88 -14.76 2.80
CA LEU A 125 8.19 -14.32 1.43
C LEU A 125 7.61 -12.94 1.14
N PHE A 126 8.26 -12.25 0.21
CA PHE A 126 7.75 -11.01 -0.37
C PHE A 126 6.88 -11.31 -1.57
N VAL A 127 5.78 -10.55 -1.69
CA VAL A 127 4.95 -10.52 -2.88
C VAL A 127 5.12 -9.17 -3.57
N ILE A 128 5.33 -9.19 -4.88
CA ILE A 128 5.25 -8.02 -5.76
C ILE A 128 3.97 -8.18 -6.58
N GLY A 129 3.00 -7.32 -6.32
CA GLY A 129 1.73 -7.30 -7.05
C GLY A 129 1.84 -6.45 -8.31
N LEU A 130 1.39 -6.98 -9.46
CA LEU A 130 1.28 -6.26 -10.72
C LEU A 130 -0.19 -5.91 -11.02
N PRO A 131 -0.52 -4.65 -11.35
CA PRO A 131 -1.90 -4.24 -11.62
C PRO A 131 -2.38 -4.78 -12.98
N LYS A 132 -3.69 -5.00 -13.09
CA LYS A 132 -4.39 -5.22 -14.38
C LYS A 132 -4.63 -3.88 -15.09
N ALA A 133 -3.54 -3.15 -15.34
CA ALA A 133 -3.55 -1.84 -15.98
C ALA A 133 -2.18 -1.56 -16.60
N ALA A 134 -2.10 -0.54 -17.47
CA ALA A 134 -0.82 -0.02 -17.93
C ALA A 134 0.05 0.41 -16.74
N LEU A 135 1.33 0.05 -16.76
CA LEU A 135 2.24 0.39 -15.67
C LEU A 135 2.47 1.91 -15.60
N PRO A 136 2.41 2.50 -14.39
CA PRO A 136 2.64 3.92 -14.22
C PRO A 136 4.12 4.30 -14.46
N PRO A 137 4.44 5.59 -14.55
CA PRO A 137 5.82 6.06 -14.68
C PRO A 137 6.71 5.61 -13.52
N ALA A 138 8.03 5.54 -13.76
CA ALA A 138 9.02 5.02 -12.80
C ALA A 138 8.94 5.69 -11.42
N GLY A 139 8.78 7.02 -11.36
CA GLY A 139 8.67 7.75 -10.10
C GLY A 139 7.43 7.37 -9.27
N THR A 140 6.31 7.08 -9.92
CA THR A 140 5.08 6.63 -9.26
C THR A 140 5.23 5.21 -8.74
N ILE A 141 5.88 4.32 -9.50
CA ILE A 141 6.20 2.96 -9.05
C ILE A 141 7.07 3.03 -7.79
N HIS A 142 8.16 3.79 -7.84
CA HIS A 142 9.07 3.93 -6.72
C HIS A 142 8.37 4.50 -5.48
N ALA A 143 7.66 5.61 -5.61
CA ALA A 143 6.95 6.22 -4.47
C ALA A 143 5.90 5.29 -3.86
N GLY A 144 5.18 4.54 -4.70
CA GLY A 144 4.20 3.54 -4.26
C GLY A 144 4.86 2.42 -3.45
N LEU A 145 5.92 1.83 -3.98
CA LEU A 145 6.66 0.78 -3.28
C LEU A 145 7.31 1.28 -1.99
N SER A 146 7.85 2.51 -1.96
CA SER A 146 8.39 3.11 -0.73
C SER A 146 7.32 3.24 0.35
N SER A 147 6.12 3.70 -0.02
CA SER A 147 4.99 3.78 0.91
C SER A 147 4.59 2.41 1.43
N ASP A 148 4.59 1.39 0.57
CA ASP A 148 4.24 0.03 0.98
C ASP A 148 5.27 -0.52 1.98
N PHE A 149 6.58 -0.35 1.73
CA PHE A 149 7.64 -0.79 2.65
C PHE A 149 7.54 -0.18 4.06
N LEU A 150 7.22 1.11 4.15
CA LEU A 150 7.00 1.78 5.44
C LEU A 150 5.82 1.16 6.21
N SER A 151 4.81 0.66 5.50
CA SER A 151 3.64 0.03 6.11
C SER A 151 3.83 -1.43 6.52
N LEU A 152 4.86 -2.14 5.99
CA LEU A 152 5.02 -3.59 6.18
C LEU A 152 5.19 -4.01 7.65
N PHE A 153 5.90 -3.21 8.43
CA PHE A 153 6.28 -3.54 9.81
C PHE A 153 5.72 -2.56 10.83
N THR A 154 4.87 -1.63 10.39
CA THR A 154 4.09 -0.82 11.32
C THR A 154 3.13 -1.74 12.06
N PRO A 155 3.21 -1.86 13.40
CA PRO A 155 2.33 -2.73 14.15
C PRO A 155 0.88 -2.31 13.90
N ALA A 156 0.09 -3.21 13.33
CA ALA A 156 -1.35 -3.05 13.34
C ALA A 156 -1.80 -2.85 14.80
N PRO A 157 -2.68 -1.88 15.11
CA PRO A 157 -3.22 -1.75 16.45
C PRO A 157 -3.85 -3.09 16.84
N SER A 158 -3.32 -3.67 17.91
CA SER A 158 -3.67 -4.98 18.43
C SER A 158 -5.17 -5.06 18.72
N SER A 159 -5.88 -5.80 17.86
CA SER A 159 -7.12 -6.48 18.22
C SER A 159 -6.86 -7.97 18.08
N SER A 160 -6.35 -8.57 19.15
CA SER A 160 -6.27 -10.02 19.31
C SER A 160 -7.11 -10.41 20.51
N THR A 161 -8.19 -11.16 20.28
CA THR A 161 -8.55 -12.27 21.17
C THR A 161 -9.28 -13.34 20.36
N HIS A 162 -8.71 -14.55 20.38
CA HIS A 162 -9.19 -15.91 20.13
C HIS A 162 -10.73 -16.11 20.01
N ALA A 163 -11.26 -17.09 19.26
CA ALA A 163 -10.91 -18.52 19.26
C ALA A 163 -11.63 -19.30 18.12
N PRO A 164 -11.35 -20.61 17.92
CA PRO A 164 -11.80 -21.39 16.77
C PRO A 164 -13.24 -21.88 16.94
N VAL A 165 -13.99 -21.91 15.83
CA VAL A 165 -15.33 -22.52 15.77
C VAL A 165 -15.17 -24.03 15.71
N SER A 166 -15.58 -24.72 16.79
CA SER A 166 -15.95 -26.13 16.76
C SER A 166 -17.47 -26.21 16.89
N THR A 167 -18.15 -26.55 15.80
CA THR A 167 -19.58 -26.83 15.77
C THR A 167 -19.82 -28.30 16.10
N ILE A 168 -20.42 -28.57 17.26
CA ILE A 168 -21.33 -29.71 17.44
C ILE A 168 -22.51 -29.20 18.27
N ALA A 169 -23.69 -29.24 17.66
CA ALA A 169 -24.97 -28.94 18.29
C ALA A 169 -25.40 -30.13 19.17
N SER A 170 -25.93 -29.83 20.36
CA SER A 170 -26.85 -30.72 21.10
C SER A 170 -27.67 -29.86 22.07
N GLU A 171 -28.92 -29.69 21.67
CA GLU A 171 -30.19 -29.52 22.40
C GLU A 171 -30.12 -29.43 23.95
N ASP A 172 -30.60 -28.28 24.49
CA ASP A 172 -31.55 -28.02 25.61
C ASP A 172 -31.88 -29.14 26.66
N PRO A 173 -32.61 -28.86 27.76
CA PRO A 173 -32.65 -27.69 28.68
C PRO A 173 -32.89 -28.12 30.15
N GLU A 174 -32.25 -27.56 31.20
CA GLU A 174 -32.84 -27.74 32.55
C GLU A 174 -32.27 -26.85 33.67
N TRP A 175 -33.19 -26.39 34.53
CA TRP A 175 -33.05 -25.79 35.87
C TRP A 175 -32.90 -24.27 36.00
N ALA A 176 -34.07 -23.66 36.21
CA ALA A 176 -34.29 -22.35 36.82
C ALA A 176 -33.76 -22.28 38.26
N ASP A 177 -33.42 -21.08 38.76
CA ASP A 177 -34.13 -20.50 39.93
C ASP A 177 -33.86 -18.99 40.12
N VAL A 178 -34.83 -18.36 40.77
CA VAL A 178 -35.18 -16.94 40.93
C VAL A 178 -34.74 -16.43 42.31
N SER A 179 -34.35 -15.15 42.46
CA SER A 179 -34.77 -14.24 43.55
C SER A 179 -34.03 -12.89 43.47
N ILE A 180 -34.70 -11.79 43.11
CA ILE A 180 -35.46 -10.81 43.94
C ILE A 180 -34.57 -9.70 44.54
N GLU A 181 -34.71 -8.52 43.93
CA GLU A 181 -34.29 -7.17 44.33
C GLU A 181 -34.90 -6.73 45.68
N PRO A 182 -34.33 -5.71 46.35
CA PRO A 182 -35.18 -4.55 46.63
C PRO A 182 -34.50 -3.19 46.38
N GLN A 183 -35.19 -2.38 45.57
CA GLN A 183 -34.95 -0.95 45.37
C GLN A 183 -35.16 -0.15 46.66
N ILE A 184 -34.57 1.04 46.72
CA ILE A 184 -35.28 2.34 46.70
C ILE A 184 -34.25 3.47 46.96
N ARG A 185 -34.05 4.37 45.98
CA ARG A 185 -34.20 5.85 46.04
C ARG A 185 -33.42 6.56 44.92
N THR A 186 -34.17 7.05 43.94
CA THR A 186 -33.80 8.15 43.01
C THR A 186 -34.03 9.51 43.72
N PRO A 187 -33.41 10.64 43.29
CA PRO A 187 -33.90 11.32 42.10
C PRO A 187 -32.83 11.97 41.18
N ALA A 188 -33.10 11.80 39.88
CA ALA A 188 -32.89 12.69 38.74
C ALA A 188 -31.83 13.81 38.81
N ALA A 189 -30.75 13.62 38.06
CA ALA A 189 -30.04 14.71 37.37
C ALA A 189 -29.59 14.24 35.97
N LEU A 190 -29.92 15.05 34.98
CA LEU A 190 -29.71 14.95 33.53
C LEU A 190 -28.43 14.22 33.08
N PRO A 191 -28.46 13.33 32.07
CA PRO A 191 -27.25 12.81 31.48
C PRO A 191 -26.57 13.89 30.63
N ARG A 192 -25.43 14.39 31.11
CA ARG A 192 -24.40 15.02 30.27
C ARG A 192 -23.96 13.98 29.24
N GLN A 193 -24.23 14.23 27.97
CA GLN A 193 -23.64 13.49 26.87
C GLN A 193 -22.13 13.73 26.85
N SER A 194 -21.39 12.87 27.53
CA SER A 194 -19.99 12.63 27.26
C SER A 194 -19.89 11.71 26.04
N ILE A 195 -19.65 12.28 24.86
CA ILE A 195 -19.22 11.50 23.70
C ILE A 195 -17.70 11.38 23.81
N ALA A 196 -17.28 10.30 24.46
CA ALA A 196 -15.98 9.71 24.24
C ALA A 196 -16.20 8.33 23.62
N ALA A 197 -15.41 8.07 22.57
CA ALA A 197 -15.17 6.78 21.91
C ALA A 197 -16.27 6.24 20.98
N GLN A 198 -15.99 6.34 19.68
CA GLN A 198 -16.09 5.30 18.63
C GLN A 198 -15.75 6.01 17.30
N GLU A 199 -14.96 5.51 16.37
CA GLU A 199 -14.24 4.26 16.24
C GLU A 199 -13.31 4.47 15.03
N SER A 200 -12.11 3.94 15.11
CA SER A 200 -11.16 3.85 14.00
C SER A 200 -11.71 2.95 12.88
N VAL A 201 -12.05 3.54 11.73
CA VAL A 201 -12.22 2.86 10.44
C VAL A 201 -11.51 3.76 9.42
N SER A 202 -10.19 3.67 9.26
CA SER A 202 -9.47 2.81 8.31
C SER A 202 -10.06 2.85 6.91
N ASP A 203 -9.24 3.27 5.93
CA ASP A 203 -8.88 2.60 4.65
C ASP A 203 -9.85 1.61 3.95
N ARG A 204 -11.13 1.65 4.28
CA ARG A 204 -12.22 0.92 3.64
C ARG A 204 -13.06 1.96 2.91
N LEU A 205 -13.37 1.69 1.65
CA LEU A 205 -14.44 2.42 0.98
C LEU A 205 -15.70 2.29 1.86
N PRO A 206 -16.42 3.39 2.15
CA PRO A 206 -17.61 3.33 3.00
C PRO A 206 -18.59 2.32 2.41
N ASP A 207 -19.17 1.49 3.27
CA ASP A 207 -20.22 0.56 2.88
C ASP A 207 -21.31 1.35 2.11
N LEU A 208 -21.72 0.85 0.95
CA LEU A 208 -22.72 1.51 0.11
C LEU A 208 -24.04 1.71 0.85
N ALA A 209 -24.34 0.84 1.82
CA ALA A 209 -25.50 0.96 2.70
C ALA A 209 -25.40 2.12 3.71
N LEU A 210 -24.19 2.65 3.93
CA LEU A 210 -23.90 3.76 4.83
C LEU A 210 -23.72 5.10 4.09
N ILE A 211 -23.66 5.09 2.75
CA ILE A 211 -23.58 6.33 1.96
C ILE A 211 -24.97 6.99 1.96
N PRO A 212 -25.08 8.27 2.40
CA PRO A 212 -26.34 9.01 2.35
C PRO A 212 -26.93 9.00 0.95
N ARG A 213 -28.27 9.07 0.86
CA ARG A 213 -28.94 9.12 -0.44
C ARG A 213 -28.35 10.27 -1.28
N PRO A 214 -28.24 10.14 -2.61
CA PRO A 214 -27.68 11.18 -3.46
C PRO A 214 -28.31 12.56 -3.24
N GLU A 215 -29.61 12.61 -2.93
CA GLU A 215 -30.35 13.83 -2.58
C GLU A 215 -29.78 14.56 -1.33
N GLU A 216 -29.24 13.82 -0.36
CA GLU A 216 -28.64 14.32 0.87
C GLU A 216 -27.14 14.63 0.68
N LEU A 217 -26.46 13.84 -0.14
CA LEU A 217 -25.05 14.05 -0.47
C LEU A 217 -24.87 15.32 -1.32
N LEU A 218 -25.82 15.59 -2.22
CA LEU A 218 -25.85 16.80 -3.07
C LEU A 218 -26.37 18.05 -2.34
N ARG A 219 -26.86 17.92 -1.09
CA ARG A 219 -27.22 19.08 -0.25
C ARG A 219 -26.01 19.83 0.29
N ARG A 220 -24.84 19.20 0.35
CA ARG A 220 -23.56 19.86 0.63
C ARG A 220 -22.75 19.86 -0.67
N PRO A 221 -22.22 21.01 -1.13
CA PRO A 221 -21.41 21.01 -2.33
C PRO A 221 -20.23 20.05 -2.13
N PRO A 222 -19.95 19.13 -3.07
CA PRO A 222 -18.86 18.19 -2.91
C PRO A 222 -17.54 18.94 -2.77
N TYR A 223 -16.74 18.55 -1.78
CA TYR A 223 -15.39 19.07 -1.62
C TYR A 223 -14.55 18.61 -2.80
N TRP A 224 -14.06 19.55 -3.59
CA TRP A 224 -13.15 19.30 -4.69
C TRP A 224 -11.79 19.92 -4.37
N LEU A 225 -10.75 19.30 -4.89
CA LEU A 225 -9.38 19.79 -4.83
C LEU A 225 -8.79 19.66 -6.23
N LEU A 226 -8.21 20.74 -6.75
CA LEU A 226 -7.56 20.80 -8.04
C LEU A 226 -6.10 21.20 -7.85
N VAL A 227 -5.18 20.34 -8.29
CA VAL A 227 -3.74 20.60 -8.26
C VAL A 227 -3.29 20.78 -9.70
N ARG A 228 -2.68 21.92 -10.00
CA ARG A 228 -2.13 22.22 -11.32
C ARG A 228 -0.72 22.75 -11.20
N GLN A 229 0.12 22.36 -12.14
CA GLN A 229 1.39 23.01 -12.38
C GLN A 229 1.14 24.22 -13.27
N ASP A 230 1.46 25.41 -12.75
CA ASP A 230 1.51 26.65 -13.52
C ASP A 230 2.92 26.81 -14.11
N THR A 231 3.24 27.93 -14.79
CA THR A 231 4.55 28.19 -15.42
C THR A 231 5.77 27.71 -14.62
N ASP A 232 6.85 27.35 -15.32
CA ASP A 232 8.05 26.67 -14.82
C ASP A 232 8.31 26.87 -13.32
N ASN A 233 8.07 25.78 -12.59
CA ASN A 233 8.25 25.62 -11.15
C ASN A 233 7.17 26.21 -10.23
N ARG A 234 5.93 26.45 -10.66
CA ARG A 234 4.84 26.82 -9.72
C ARG A 234 3.77 25.73 -9.63
N VAL A 235 3.38 25.35 -8.41
CA VAL A 235 2.21 24.48 -8.17
C VAL A 235 1.12 25.31 -7.51
N VAL A 236 -0.09 25.26 -8.08
CA VAL A 236 -1.27 25.94 -7.56
C VAL A 236 -2.28 24.88 -7.14
N VAL A 237 -2.70 24.95 -5.87
CA VAL A 237 -3.73 24.07 -5.31
C VAL A 237 -4.97 24.89 -5.01
N GLN A 238 -6.11 24.46 -5.53
CA GLN A 238 -7.42 25.08 -5.35
C GLN A 238 -8.38 24.07 -4.75
N GLY A 239 -9.39 24.52 -4.03
CA GLY A 239 -10.43 23.63 -3.53
C GLY A 239 -11.63 24.38 -2.98
N SER A 240 -12.75 23.68 -2.82
CA SER A 240 -14.00 24.27 -2.30
C SER A 240 -14.08 24.33 -0.77
N HIS A 241 -13.02 23.94 -0.06
CA HIS A 241 -13.00 23.93 1.40
C HIS A 241 -11.76 24.65 1.94
N ALA A 242 -11.93 25.92 2.31
CA ALA A 242 -10.86 26.79 2.79
C ALA A 242 -10.07 26.24 4.00
N PRO A 243 -10.70 25.67 5.05
CA PRO A 243 -9.95 25.14 6.19
C PRO A 243 -8.98 24.01 5.82
N SER A 244 -9.33 23.20 4.82
CA SER A 244 -8.45 22.14 4.32
C SER A 244 -7.26 22.70 3.54
N LEU A 245 -7.46 23.77 2.77
CA LEU A 245 -6.36 24.46 2.08
C LEU A 245 -5.39 25.10 3.07
N GLU A 246 -5.89 25.73 4.13
CA GLU A 246 -5.06 26.32 5.19
C GLU A 246 -4.25 25.27 5.96
N CYS A 247 -4.88 24.13 6.30
CA CYS A 247 -4.18 23.01 6.95
C CYS A 247 -3.03 22.49 6.07
N MET A 248 -3.29 22.30 4.78
CA MET A 248 -2.29 21.86 3.81
C MET A 248 -1.18 22.89 3.60
N GLU A 249 -1.51 24.19 3.56
CA GLU A 249 -0.52 25.27 3.54
C GLU A 249 0.40 25.20 4.76
N ALA A 250 -0.17 25.07 5.96
CA ALA A 250 0.58 24.98 7.21
C ALA A 250 1.50 23.74 7.24
N TYR A 251 1.00 22.60 6.77
CA TYR A 251 1.77 21.37 6.63
C TYR A 251 2.96 21.55 5.69
N LEU A 252 2.74 22.04 4.47
CA LEU A 252 3.79 22.25 3.48
C LEU A 252 4.81 23.31 3.95
N LYS A 253 4.36 24.39 4.60
CA LYS A 253 5.27 25.39 5.20
C LYS A 253 6.12 24.84 6.34
N ARG A 254 5.64 23.82 7.05
CA ARG A 254 6.35 23.19 8.17
C ARG A 254 7.39 22.19 7.66
N TRP A 255 7.01 21.38 6.67
CA TRP A 255 7.80 20.22 6.24
C TRP A 255 8.59 20.43 4.95
N CYS A 256 8.26 21.45 4.15
CA CYS A 256 8.95 21.76 2.89
C CYS A 256 9.89 22.97 2.98
N ARG A 257 10.33 23.38 4.19
CA ARG A 257 11.32 24.46 4.34
C ARG A 257 12.63 24.06 3.66
N GLY A 258 13.02 24.86 2.67
CA GLY A 258 14.11 24.67 1.71
C GLY A 258 15.37 23.95 2.21
N ASN A 259 15.70 22.86 1.54
CA ASN A 259 17.05 22.32 1.48
C ASN A 259 17.86 23.18 0.48
N PRO A 260 18.90 23.93 0.90
CA PRO A 260 19.61 24.89 0.04
C PRO A 260 20.39 24.25 -1.13
N HIS A 261 20.48 22.91 -1.19
CA HIS A 261 21.21 22.17 -2.23
C HIS A 261 20.33 21.54 -3.33
N ARG A 262 19.01 21.77 -3.33
CA ARG A 262 18.14 21.27 -4.42
C ARG A 262 18.06 22.27 -5.57
N VAL A 263 18.52 21.84 -6.74
CA VAL A 263 18.52 22.59 -8.01
C VAL A 263 17.10 22.71 -8.60
N ASP A 264 16.17 21.85 -8.20
CA ASP A 264 14.76 21.94 -8.60
C ASP A 264 13.93 22.74 -7.58
N ARG A 265 14.01 24.07 -7.70
CA ARG A 265 13.29 24.99 -6.83
C ARG A 265 11.89 25.28 -7.37
N VAL A 266 10.86 24.60 -6.85
CA VAL A 266 9.46 25.01 -7.08
C VAL A 266 9.26 26.42 -6.49
N GLY A 267 9.18 27.41 -7.37
CA GLY A 267 8.90 28.81 -7.09
C GLY A 267 7.48 28.99 -6.57
N SER A 268 7.38 29.26 -5.26
CA SER A 268 6.20 29.77 -4.56
C SER A 268 4.88 28.98 -4.76
N LEU A 269 4.46 28.28 -3.70
CA LEU A 269 3.10 27.76 -3.57
C LEU A 269 2.16 28.92 -3.22
N GLN A 270 1.06 29.08 -3.96
CA GLN A 270 0.05 30.09 -3.69
C GLN A 270 -1.33 29.44 -3.62
N PHE A 271 -2.09 29.82 -2.59
CA PHE A 271 -3.47 29.40 -2.35
C PHE A 271 -4.38 30.62 -2.55
N PRO A 272 -4.92 30.83 -3.77
CA PRO A 272 -5.89 31.90 -3.99
C PRO A 272 -7.26 31.51 -3.38
N PHE A 273 -7.84 32.41 -2.60
CA PHE A 273 -9.21 32.31 -2.10
C PHE A 273 -10.18 32.98 -3.07
N PHE A 274 -11.37 32.41 -3.23
CA PHE A 274 -12.55 33.06 -3.81
C PHE A 274 -13.74 32.87 -2.85
#